data_AF-A0AAX4FUE9-F1
#
_entry.id   AF-A0AAX4FUE9-F1
#
_cell.length_a   1.000
_cell.length_b   1.000
_cell.length_c   1.000
_cell.angle_alpha   90.00
_cell.angle_beta   90.00
_cell.angle_gamma   90.00
#
_symmetry.space_group_name_H-M   'P 1'
#
loop_
_entity.id
_entity.type
_entity.pdbx_description
1 polymer ?
#
loop_
_entity_poly.entity_id
_entity_poly.type
_entity_poly.pdbx_seq_one_letter_code
_entity_poly.pdbx_strand_id
1 'polypeptide(L)'
;MIEVFAASFIIGFSGAASPGPLTASVLGIGSRQPLRFVTGLVAGHGVPEAVMVAGIACGVRDVPHIDLVALLGSCVLIALGAMQFLRAGDTLVVSEKTPMPVAFGLACTLGNPYWWVWWLTFGVGFLALHPSFTAFYLGHIGADIVWLGLLAVAVSRGANFLGRHYKKVVQASGLAMMLFGLYFILSVLST
;
A
#
# COMPACT_ATOMS: atom_id res chain seq x y z
N MET A 1 -17.93 4.82 -18.95
CA MET A 1 -18.12 4.32 -17.57
C MET A 1 -17.50 2.94 -17.38
N ILE A 2 -17.96 1.91 -18.10
CA ILE A 2 -17.44 0.52 -17.97
C ILE A 2 -15.96 0.43 -18.36
N GLU A 3 -15.55 1.07 -19.45
CA GLU A 3 -14.14 1.06 -19.90
C GLU A 3 -13.18 1.68 -18.87
N VAL A 4 -13.55 2.82 -18.27
CA VAL A 4 -12.75 3.46 -17.22
C VAL A 4 -12.68 2.59 -15.97
N PHE A 5 -13.79 1.97 -15.56
CA PHE A 5 -13.80 1.01 -14.47
C PHE A 5 -12.85 -0.15 -14.76
N ALA A 6 -12.95 -0.78 -15.93
CA ALA A 6 -12.14 -1.94 -16.30
C ALA A 6 -10.65 -1.57 -16.42
N ALA A 7 -10.33 -0.44 -17.06
CA ALA A 7 -8.97 0.06 -17.17
C ALA A 7 -8.38 0.38 -15.78
N SER A 8 -9.13 1.10 -14.94
CA SER A 8 -8.71 1.40 -13.57
C SER A 8 -8.51 0.14 -12.73
N PHE A 9 -9.40 -0.84 -12.87
CA PHE A 9 -9.27 -2.13 -12.19
C PHE A 9 -8.02 -2.90 -12.61
N ILE A 10 -7.74 -2.98 -13.92
CA ILE A 10 -6.54 -3.66 -14.43
C ILE A 10 -5.26 -2.93 -14.01
N ILE A 11 -5.25 -1.61 -14.15
CA ILE A 11 -4.06 -0.80 -13.86
C ILE A 11 -3.85 -0.66 -12.35
N GLY A 12 -4.92 -0.71 -11.55
CA GLY A 12 -4.86 -0.69 -10.09
C GLY A 12 -3.98 -1.81 -9.51
N PHE A 13 -3.92 -2.97 -10.17
CA PHE A 13 -2.97 -4.03 -9.79
C PHE A 13 -1.50 -3.58 -9.82
N SER A 14 -1.12 -2.65 -10.71
CA SER A 14 0.25 -2.10 -10.72
C SER A 14 0.55 -1.31 -9.44
N GLY A 15 -0.46 -0.61 -8.92
CA GLY A 15 -0.40 0.10 -7.65
C GLY A 15 -0.35 -0.87 -6.47
N ALA A 16 -1.35 -1.75 -6.39
CA ALA A 16 -1.55 -2.70 -5.30
C ALA A 16 -0.39 -3.70 -5.15
N ALA A 17 0.20 -4.16 -6.26
CA ALA A 17 1.29 -5.12 -6.26
C ALA A 17 2.66 -4.53 -5.91
N SER A 18 2.76 -3.20 -5.83
CA SER A 18 4.01 -2.56 -5.43
C SER A 18 4.43 -2.99 -4.02
N PRO A 19 5.73 -3.26 -3.79
CA PRO A 19 6.23 -3.57 -2.46
C PRO A 19 6.11 -2.32 -1.59
N GLY A 20 5.30 -2.40 -0.54
CA GLY A 20 5.03 -1.26 0.33
C GLY A 20 4.48 -1.67 1.70
N PRO A 21 4.14 -0.68 2.55
CA PRO A 21 3.69 -0.90 3.91
C PRO A 21 2.45 -1.80 4.03
N LEU A 22 1.49 -1.69 3.10
CA LEU A 22 0.28 -2.51 3.10
C LEU A 22 0.59 -3.99 2.82
N THR A 23 1.35 -4.26 1.75
CA THR A 23 1.81 -5.61 1.38
C THR A 23 2.61 -6.24 2.51
N ALA A 24 3.54 -5.51 3.12
CA ALA A 24 4.32 -5.98 4.26
C ALA A 24 3.44 -6.29 5.49
N SER A 25 2.45 -5.44 5.76
CA SER A 25 1.51 -5.65 6.86
C SER A 25 0.70 -6.94 6.68
N VAL A 26 0.29 -7.26 5.45
CA VAL A 26 -0.38 -8.55 5.15
C VAL A 26 0.57 -9.73 5.30
N LEU A 27 1.82 -9.61 4.83
CA LEU A 27 2.86 -10.64 5.04
C LEU A 27 3.17 -10.88 6.52
N GLY A 28 3.15 -9.83 7.35
CA GLY A 28 3.40 -9.91 8.79
C GLY A 28 2.39 -10.76 9.56
N ILE A 29 1.17 -10.96 9.02
CA ILE A 29 0.12 -11.78 9.64
C ILE A 29 0.53 -13.27 9.67
N GLY A 30 1.25 -13.75 8.65
CA GLY A 30 1.63 -15.16 8.51
C GLY A 30 0.43 -16.10 8.39
N SER A 31 0.42 -17.20 9.16
CA SER A 31 -0.64 -18.22 9.08
C SER A 31 -1.96 -17.81 9.74
N ARG A 32 -2.00 -16.66 10.43
CA ARG A 32 -3.23 -16.15 11.03
C ARG A 32 -4.17 -15.61 9.94
N GLN A 33 -5.48 -15.67 10.18
CA GLN A 33 -6.48 -15.08 9.27
C GLN A 33 -7.35 -14.06 10.01
N PRO A 34 -6.80 -12.92 10.47
CA PRO A 34 -7.62 -11.84 11.00
C PRO A 34 -8.27 -11.12 9.82
N LEU A 35 -9.37 -11.70 9.30
CA LEU A 35 -10.19 -11.09 8.25
C LEU A 35 -10.49 -9.62 8.59
N ARG A 36 -10.82 -9.35 9.85
CA ARG A 36 -11.06 -8.00 10.40
C ARG A 36 -9.88 -7.04 10.22
N PHE A 37 -8.66 -7.53 10.37
CA PHE A 37 -7.47 -6.69 10.18
C PHE A 37 -7.28 -6.36 8.70
N VAL A 38 -7.38 -7.35 7.80
CA VAL A 38 -7.22 -7.12 6.36
C VAL A 38 -8.32 -6.21 5.83
N THR A 39 -9.59 -6.45 6.20
CA THR A 39 -10.71 -5.58 5.79
C THR A 39 -10.55 -4.17 6.33
N GLY A 40 -10.08 -4.03 7.58
CA GLY A 40 -9.82 -2.71 8.15
C GLY A 40 -8.64 -2.00 7.49
N LEU A 41 -7.58 -2.73 7.14
CA LEU A 41 -6.43 -2.21 6.42
C LEU A 41 -6.83 -1.67 5.04
N VAL A 42 -7.63 -2.43 4.29
CA VAL A 42 -8.17 -2.03 2.98
C VAL A 42 -9.12 -0.83 3.12
N ALA A 43 -9.99 -0.83 4.13
CA ALA A 43 -10.87 0.32 4.40
C ALA A 43 -10.07 1.59 4.73
N GLY A 44 -9.00 1.46 5.52
CA GLY A 44 -8.07 2.54 5.84
C GLY A 44 -7.32 3.07 4.62
N HIS A 45 -7.00 2.19 3.66
CA HIS A 45 -6.37 2.56 2.40
C HIS A 45 -7.34 3.29 1.44
N GLY A 46 -8.58 2.81 1.33
CA GLY A 46 -9.57 3.41 0.44
C GLY A 46 -9.99 4.84 0.81
N VAL A 47 -9.76 5.28 2.06
CA VAL A 47 -10.07 6.65 2.51
C VAL A 47 -9.15 7.69 1.86
N PRO A 48 -7.80 7.63 2.01
CA PRO A 48 -6.88 8.48 1.26
C PRO A 48 -7.13 8.50 -0.24
N GLU A 49 -7.49 7.37 -0.85
CA GLU A 49 -7.77 7.30 -2.28
C GLU A 49 -9.04 8.03 -2.68
N ALA A 50 -10.12 7.88 -1.90
CA ALA A 50 -11.34 8.64 -2.12
C ALA A 50 -11.07 10.15 -2.02
N VAL A 51 -10.27 10.55 -1.03
CA VAL A 51 -9.85 11.96 -0.84
C VAL A 51 -9.01 12.43 -2.03
N MET A 52 -8.08 11.63 -2.52
CA MET A 52 -7.24 11.96 -3.68
C MET A 52 -8.08 12.11 -4.95
N VAL A 53 -8.97 11.16 -5.26
CA VAL A 53 -9.88 11.24 -6.40
C VAL A 53 -10.76 12.49 -6.32
N ALA A 54 -11.32 12.79 -5.14
CA ALA A 54 -12.10 14.00 -4.92
C ALA A 54 -11.26 15.27 -5.10
N GLY A 55 -10.03 15.29 -4.60
CA GLY A 55 -9.08 16.38 -4.83
C GLY A 55 -8.81 16.60 -6.31
N ILE A 56 -8.52 15.54 -7.06
CA ILE A 56 -8.30 15.61 -8.51
C ILE A 56 -9.57 16.10 -9.22
N ALA A 57 -10.76 15.67 -8.80
CA ALA A 57 -12.03 16.18 -9.33
C ALA A 57 -12.21 17.69 -9.09
N CYS A 58 -11.73 18.20 -7.95
CA CYS A 58 -11.71 19.62 -7.61
C CYS A 58 -10.56 20.42 -8.27
N GLY A 59 -9.71 19.77 -9.07
CA GLY A 59 -8.63 20.44 -9.79
C GLY A 59 -7.25 20.34 -9.16
N VAL A 60 -7.05 19.55 -8.09
CA VAL A 60 -5.71 19.26 -7.56
C VAL A 60 -4.91 18.52 -8.62
N ARG A 61 -3.70 19.01 -8.92
CA ARG A 61 -2.77 18.41 -9.89
C ARG A 61 -1.39 18.13 -9.29
N ASP A 62 -1.02 18.90 -8.28
CA ASP A 62 0.23 18.82 -7.56
C ASP A 62 0.01 19.00 -6.05
N VAL A 63 1.00 18.58 -5.26
CA VAL A 63 1.02 18.74 -3.80
C VAL A 63 2.24 19.59 -3.45
N PRO A 64 2.06 20.76 -2.80
CA PRO A 64 3.18 21.57 -2.36
C PRO A 64 4.13 20.78 -1.45
N HIS A 65 5.43 20.98 -1.63
CA HIS A 65 6.48 20.31 -0.84
C HIS A 65 6.39 18.77 -0.87
N ILE A 66 6.07 18.20 -2.04
CA ILE A 66 6.04 16.75 -2.26
C ILE A 66 7.34 16.05 -1.85
N ASP A 67 8.49 16.74 -1.95
CA ASP A 67 9.79 16.24 -1.52
C ASP A 67 9.84 15.95 -0.01
N LEU A 68 9.21 16.80 0.82
CA LEU A 68 9.11 16.58 2.26
C LEU A 68 8.22 15.37 2.57
N VAL A 69 7.11 15.23 1.84
CA VAL A 69 6.20 14.08 1.96
C VAL A 69 6.93 12.80 1.57
N ALA A 70 7.67 12.82 0.46
CA ALA A 70 8.48 11.70 0.00
C ALA A 70 9.59 11.35 1.00
N LEU A 71 10.28 12.33 1.58
CA LEU A 71 11.33 12.13 2.57
C LEU A 71 10.77 11.50 3.86
N LEU A 72 9.67 12.06 4.39
CA LEU A 72 8.99 11.54 5.58
C LEU A 72 8.46 10.12 5.34
N GLY A 73 7.78 9.89 4.21
CA GLY A 73 7.29 8.57 3.81
C GLY A 73 8.43 7.56 3.67
N SER A 74 9.57 7.97 3.13
CA SER A 74 10.75 7.11 3.00
C SER A 74 11.32 6.71 4.35
N CYS A 75 11.42 7.64 5.31
CA CYS A 75 11.81 7.32 6.68
C CYS A 75 10.85 6.32 7.34
N VAL A 76 9.54 6.51 7.15
CA VAL A 76 8.52 5.56 7.63
C VAL A 76 8.69 4.19 6.96
N LEU A 77 8.91 4.16 5.65
CA LEU A 77 9.08 2.93 4.88
C LEU A 77 10.31 2.13 5.35
N ILE A 78 11.43 2.81 5.61
CA ILE A 78 12.65 2.20 6.18
C ILE A 78 12.38 1.68 7.59
N ALA A 79 11.72 2.47 8.45
CA ALA A 79 11.43 2.06 9.82
C ALA A 79 10.53 0.83 9.88
N LEU A 80 9.47 0.80 9.06
CA LEU A 80 8.60 -0.37 8.93
C LEU A 80 9.34 -1.57 8.34
N GLY A 81 10.19 -1.36 7.33
CA GLY A 81 11.03 -2.41 6.74
C GLY A 81 11.99 -3.02 7.75
N ALA A 82 12.66 -2.19 8.56
CA ALA A 82 13.58 -2.63 9.61
C ALA A 82 12.84 -3.39 10.72
N MET A 83 11.68 -2.89 11.15
CA MET A 83 10.83 -3.58 12.13
C MET A 83 10.38 -4.96 11.61
N GLN A 84 9.95 -5.02 10.34
CA GLN A 84 9.54 -6.25 9.68
C GLN A 84 10.71 -7.25 9.58
N PHE A 85 11.90 -6.78 9.23
CA PHE A 85 13.11 -7.60 9.07
C PHE A 85 13.61 -8.18 10.40
N LEU A 86 13.69 -7.34 11.43
CA LEU A 86 14.25 -7.70 12.74
C LEU A 86 13.34 -8.64 13.51
N ARG A 87 12.03 -8.39 13.46
CA ARG A 87 11.04 -9.16 14.21
C ARG A 87 10.41 -10.28 13.38
N ALA A 88 10.95 -10.58 12.20
CA ALA A 88 10.47 -11.69 11.37
C ALA A 88 10.61 -13.02 12.14
N GLY A 89 9.49 -13.71 12.37
CA GLY A 89 9.43 -14.99 13.07
C GLY A 89 9.07 -14.88 14.55
N ASP A 90 9.19 -13.70 15.16
CA ASP A 90 8.29 -13.37 16.26
C ASP A 90 6.92 -13.18 15.60
N THR A 91 5.84 -13.59 16.26
CA THR A 91 4.50 -13.18 15.80
C THR A 91 4.44 -11.67 15.95
N LEU A 92 4.88 -10.97 14.91
CA LEU A 92 4.97 -9.54 14.82
C LEU A 92 3.57 -8.99 15.04
N VAL A 93 3.29 -8.58 16.28
CA VAL A 93 2.52 -7.41 16.74
C VAL A 93 1.25 -7.04 15.95
N VAL A 94 0.65 -7.99 15.23
CA VAL A 94 -0.80 -8.04 15.02
C VAL A 94 -1.30 -8.96 16.10
N SER A 95 -1.11 -8.51 17.34
CA SER A 95 -1.95 -8.94 18.44
C SER A 95 -3.40 -8.68 17.99
N GLU A 96 -4.37 -9.47 18.46
CA GLU A 96 -5.79 -9.09 18.36
C GLU A 96 -6.06 -7.65 18.83
N LYS A 97 -5.10 -7.04 19.53
CA LYS A 97 -5.01 -5.65 19.95
C LYS A 97 -4.32 -4.69 18.99
N THR A 98 -4.25 -4.88 17.66
CA THR A 98 -4.04 -3.69 16.79
C THR A 98 -5.33 -2.89 16.86
N PRO A 99 -5.44 -1.83 17.70
CA PRO A 99 -6.74 -1.35 18.14
C PRO A 99 -7.50 -0.64 17.03
N MET A 100 -6.82 -0.29 15.94
CA MET A 100 -7.36 0.49 14.82
C MET A 100 -6.75 0.07 13.47
N PRO A 101 -7.14 -1.07 12.88
CA PRO A 101 -6.62 -1.51 11.57
C PRO A 101 -6.88 -0.49 10.44
N VAL A 102 -7.96 0.28 10.54
CA VAL A 102 -8.29 1.39 9.62
C VAL A 102 -7.27 2.53 9.73
N ALA A 103 -6.98 3.00 10.95
CA ALA A 103 -5.98 4.04 11.15
C ALA A 103 -4.59 3.59 10.68
N PHE A 104 -4.27 2.32 10.88
CA PHE A 104 -3.03 1.73 10.40
C PHE A 104 -2.97 1.68 8.86
N GLY A 105 -4.04 1.26 8.17
CA GLY A 105 -4.12 1.30 6.71
C GLY A 105 -3.96 2.71 6.14
N LEU A 106 -4.57 3.70 6.79
CA LEU A 106 -4.42 5.11 6.44
C LEU A 106 -2.96 5.57 6.58
N ALA A 107 -2.32 5.28 7.72
CA ALA A 107 -0.93 5.64 7.97
C ALA A 107 0.03 4.95 6.97
N CYS A 108 -0.18 3.66 6.70
CA CYS A 108 0.57 2.90 5.70
C CYS A 108 0.46 3.49 4.30
N THR A 109 -0.71 4.00 3.94
CA THR A 109 -0.97 4.59 2.61
C THR A 109 -0.30 5.95 2.48
N LEU A 110 -0.54 6.86 3.43
CA LEU A 110 0.05 8.20 3.39
C LEU A 110 1.57 8.19 3.56
N GLY A 111 2.09 7.22 4.32
CA GLY A 111 3.52 7.00 4.52
C GLY A 111 4.21 6.27 3.37
N ASN A 112 3.50 5.92 2.29
CA ASN A 112 4.10 5.26 1.12
C ASN A 112 4.41 6.29 0.01
N PRO A 113 5.69 6.64 -0.25
CA PRO A 113 6.04 7.58 -1.32
C PRO A 113 5.54 7.15 -2.70
N TYR A 114 5.49 5.84 -2.95
CA TYR A 114 5.00 5.31 -4.22
C TYR A 114 3.53 5.63 -4.47
N TRP A 115 2.69 5.63 -3.43
CA TRP A 115 1.26 5.97 -3.55
C TRP A 115 1.09 7.40 -4.07
N TRP A 116 1.87 8.34 -3.52
CA TRP A 116 1.86 9.73 -3.97
C TRP A 116 2.32 9.87 -5.42
N VAL A 117 3.43 9.22 -5.77
CA VAL A 117 3.96 9.25 -7.15
C VAL A 117 2.93 8.69 -8.12
N TRP A 118 2.31 7.54 -7.83
CA TRP A 118 1.32 6.92 -8.70
C TRP A 118 0.12 7.83 -8.95
N TRP A 119 -0.43 8.43 -7.88
CA TRP A 119 -1.60 9.31 -7.98
C TRP A 119 -1.29 10.63 -8.68
N LEU A 120 -0.16 11.27 -8.38
CA LEU A 120 0.21 12.57 -8.96
C LEU A 120 0.77 12.46 -10.39
N THR A 121 1.10 11.26 -10.86
CA THR A 121 1.52 11.03 -12.25
C THR A 121 0.39 10.39 -13.05
N PHE A 122 0.24 9.07 -12.94
CA PHE A 122 -0.72 8.31 -13.70
C PHE A 122 -2.16 8.69 -13.33
N GLY A 123 -2.48 8.78 -12.03
CA GLY A 123 -3.84 9.07 -11.57
C GLY A 123 -4.38 10.40 -12.09
N VAL A 124 -3.62 11.48 -11.89
CA VAL A 124 -3.94 12.82 -12.41
C VAL A 124 -4.04 12.81 -13.93
N GLY A 125 -3.05 12.25 -14.64
CA GLY A 125 -3.01 12.23 -16.10
C GLY A 125 -4.19 11.46 -16.71
N PHE A 126 -4.50 10.29 -16.17
CA PHE A 126 -5.61 9.46 -16.63
C PHE A 126 -6.96 10.14 -16.39
N LEU A 127 -7.20 10.67 -15.19
CA LEU A 127 -8.46 11.34 -14.84
C LEU A 127 -8.65 12.68 -15.57
N ALA A 128 -7.58 13.34 -16.00
CA ALA A 128 -7.65 14.50 -16.86
C ALA A 128 -8.19 14.16 -18.26
N LEU A 129 -7.82 13.00 -18.81
CA LEU A 129 -8.29 12.52 -20.11
C LEU A 129 -9.66 11.82 -20.03
N HIS A 130 -9.94 11.17 -18.90
CA HIS A 130 -11.14 10.36 -18.70
C HIS A 130 -11.81 10.73 -17.35
N PRO A 131 -12.62 11.81 -17.29
CA PRO A 131 -13.16 12.37 -16.04
C PRO A 131 -14.34 11.58 -15.48
N SER A 132 -14.17 10.26 -15.33
CA SER A 132 -15.15 9.34 -14.76
C SER A 132 -14.69 8.90 -13.36
N PHE A 133 -14.66 9.85 -12.43
CA PHE A 133 -14.07 9.71 -11.09
C PHE A 133 -14.65 8.54 -10.29
N THR A 134 -15.98 8.40 -10.25
CA THR A 134 -16.63 7.30 -9.52
C THR A 134 -16.30 5.94 -10.12
N ALA A 135 -16.33 5.80 -11.46
CA ALA A 135 -15.99 4.54 -12.11
C ALA A 135 -14.51 4.19 -11.92
N PHE A 136 -13.63 5.20 -11.99
CA PHE A 136 -12.22 5.04 -11.73
C PHE A 136 -11.95 4.57 -10.31
N TYR A 137 -12.53 5.25 -9.30
CA TYR A 137 -12.36 4.90 -7.90
C TYR A 137 -12.86 3.49 -7.60
N LEU A 138 -14.07 3.13 -8.06
CA LEU A 138 -14.64 1.80 -7.84
C LEU A 138 -13.81 0.70 -8.51
N GLY A 139 -13.26 0.97 -9.70
CA GLY A 139 -12.34 0.06 -10.37
C GLY A 139 -11.04 -0.09 -9.59
N HIS A 140 -10.45 1.03 -9.16
CA HIS A 140 -9.16 1.05 -8.46
C HIS A 140 -9.24 0.33 -7.12
N ILE A 141 -10.16 0.75 -6.24
CA ILE A 141 -10.33 0.13 -4.92
C ILE A 141 -10.75 -1.33 -5.04
N GLY A 142 -11.47 -1.69 -6.11
CA GLY A 142 -11.79 -3.07 -6.44
C GLY A 142 -10.53 -3.90 -6.67
N ALA A 143 -9.53 -3.35 -7.36
CA ALA A 143 -8.23 -4.00 -7.56
C ALA A 143 -7.49 -4.19 -6.23
N ASP A 144 -7.49 -3.18 -5.34
CA ASP A 144 -6.85 -3.28 -4.03
C ASP A 144 -7.52 -4.32 -3.13
N ILE A 145 -8.85 -4.36 -3.11
CA ILE A 145 -9.63 -5.36 -2.37
C ILE A 145 -9.25 -6.77 -2.87
N VAL A 146 -9.25 -6.97 -4.18
CA VAL A 146 -8.93 -8.27 -4.79
C VAL A 146 -7.47 -8.65 -4.50
N TRP A 147 -6.53 -7.74 -4.71
CA TRP A 147 -5.10 -8.01 -4.52
C TRP A 147 -4.76 -8.29 -3.06
N LEU A 148 -5.14 -7.40 -2.13
CA LEU A 148 -4.85 -7.57 -0.70
C LEU A 148 -5.59 -8.77 -0.11
N GLY A 149 -6.80 -9.06 -0.60
CA GLY A 149 -7.55 -10.28 -0.27
C GLY A 149 -6.84 -11.55 -0.74
N LEU A 150 -6.43 -11.61 -2.02
CA LEU A 150 -5.67 -12.72 -2.58
C LEU A 150 -4.34 -12.91 -1.86
N LEU A 151 -3.62 -11.82 -1.58
CA LEU A 151 -2.38 -11.84 -0.84
C LEU A 151 -2.58 -12.41 0.57
N ALA A 152 -3.63 -11.99 1.29
CA ALA A 152 -3.94 -12.53 2.62
C ALA A 152 -4.23 -14.04 2.58
N VAL A 153 -4.97 -14.51 1.58
CA VAL A 153 -5.23 -15.95 1.38
C VAL A 153 -3.92 -16.69 1.06
N ALA A 154 -3.12 -16.17 0.13
CA ALA A 154 -1.83 -16.75 -0.25
C ALA A 154 -0.86 -16.81 0.94
N VAL A 155 -0.83 -15.76 1.77
CA VAL A 155 -0.03 -15.70 3.00
C VAL A 155 -0.47 -16.74 4.00
N SER A 156 -1.77 -16.84 4.29
CA SER A 156 -2.27 -17.79 5.28
C SER A 156 -1.97 -19.25 4.92
N ARG A 157 -2.04 -19.60 3.62
CA ARG A 157 -1.70 -20.94 3.11
C ARG A 157 -0.19 -21.14 2.97
N GLY A 158 0.49 -20.16 2.40
CA GLY A 158 1.93 -20.18 2.12
C GLY A 158 2.79 -20.20 3.39
N ALA A 159 2.35 -19.53 4.46
CA ALA A 159 3.04 -19.56 5.75
C ALA A 159 3.05 -20.96 6.37
N ASN A 160 1.95 -21.71 6.25
CA ASN A 160 1.89 -23.10 6.70
C ASN A 160 2.76 -24.01 5.82
N PHE A 161 2.74 -23.82 4.51
CA PHE A 161 3.54 -24.60 3.57
C PHE A 161 5.04 -24.38 3.72
N LEU A 162 5.48 -23.12 3.86
CA LEU A 162 6.89 -22.74 3.97
C LEU A 162 7.45 -22.96 5.38
N GLY A 163 6.60 -23.02 6.41
CA GLY A 163 6.99 -23.21 7.80
C GLY A 163 8.10 -22.24 8.23
N ARG A 164 9.25 -22.77 8.65
CA ARG A 164 10.41 -21.99 9.10
C ARG A 164 11.01 -21.08 8.01
N HIS A 165 10.78 -21.39 6.73
CA HIS A 165 11.27 -20.57 5.61
C HIS A 165 10.41 -19.33 5.36
N TYR A 166 9.18 -19.28 5.88
CA TYR A 166 8.31 -18.11 5.74
C TYR A 166 8.94 -16.84 6.34
N LYS A 167 9.71 -16.99 7.42
CA LYS A 167 10.52 -15.91 8.00
C LYS A 167 11.39 -15.20 6.95
N LYS A 168 12.00 -15.95 6.02
CA LYS A 168 12.86 -15.36 4.97
C LYS A 168 12.06 -14.51 3.98
N VAL A 169 10.82 -14.89 3.68
CA VAL A 169 9.93 -14.10 2.81
C VAL A 169 9.61 -12.75 3.47
N VAL A 170 9.27 -12.78 4.76
CA VAL A 170 8.98 -11.58 5.56
C VAL A 170 10.23 -10.69 5.71
N GLN A 171 11.41 -11.29 5.89
CA GLN A 171 12.67 -10.54 5.89
C GLN A 171 12.97 -9.92 4.53
N ALA A 172 12.78 -10.66 3.44
CA ALA A 172 13.00 -10.16 2.09
C ALA A 172 12.08 -8.97 1.78
N SER A 173 10.80 -9.00 2.19
CA SER A 173 9.90 -7.85 2.02
C SER A 173 10.33 -6.64 2.86
N GLY A 174 10.76 -6.86 4.11
CA GLY A 174 11.29 -5.80 4.96
C GLY A 174 12.56 -5.16 4.36
N LEU A 175 13.45 -5.98 3.81
CA LEU A 175 14.64 -5.50 3.11
C LEU A 175 14.29 -4.70 1.85
N ALA A 176 13.33 -5.18 1.05
CA ALA A 176 12.85 -4.44 -0.12
C ALA A 176 12.32 -3.05 0.27
N MET A 177 11.53 -2.94 1.33
CA MET A 177 11.05 -1.64 1.85
C MET A 177 12.19 -0.70 2.24
N MET A 178 13.20 -1.22 2.94
CA MET A 178 14.38 -0.42 3.30
C MET A 178 15.13 0.09 2.07
N LEU A 179 15.29 -0.76 1.05
CA LEU A 179 15.95 -0.39 -0.21
C LEU A 179 15.14 0.65 -0.99
N PHE A 180 13.82 0.49 -1.10
CA PHE A 180 12.97 1.49 -1.75
C PHE A 180 12.94 2.82 -1.01
N GLY A 181 12.87 2.79 0.33
CA GLY A 181 12.94 4.00 1.12
C GLY A 181 14.28 4.72 0.94
N LEU A 182 15.40 3.99 0.96
CA LEU A 182 16.71 4.58 0.67
C LEU A 182 16.77 5.15 -0.76
N TYR A 183 16.26 4.42 -1.74
CA TYR A 183 16.17 4.87 -3.13
C TYR A 183 15.43 6.20 -3.24
N PHE A 184 14.24 6.32 -2.63
CA PHE A 184 13.46 7.56 -2.67
C PHE A 184 14.17 8.73 -1.97
N ILE A 185 14.85 8.51 -0.84
CA ILE A 185 15.67 9.54 -0.19
C ILE A 185 16.75 10.02 -1.16
N LEU A 186 17.50 9.10 -1.78
CA LEU A 186 18.57 9.45 -2.70
C LEU A 186 18.03 10.17 -3.94
N SER A 187 16.89 9.75 -4.48
CA SER A 187 16.22 10.43 -5.59
C SER A 187 15.88 11.89 -5.25
N VAL A 188 15.29 12.14 -4.08
CA VAL A 188 14.96 13.51 -3.63
C VAL A 188 16.22 14.35 -3.43
N LEU A 189 17.28 13.79 -2.84
CA LEU A 189 18.54 14.52 -2.62
C LEU A 189 19.36 14.77 -3.90
N SER A 190 19.08 14.02 -4.96
CA SER A 190 19.75 14.15 -6.27
C SER A 190 19.05 15.10 -7.24
N THR A 191 17.90 15.65 -6.86
CA THR A 191 17.10 16.60 -7.65
C THR A 191 17.46 18.04 -7.26
#